data_AF-A0A561VPR3-F1
#
_entry.id   AF-A0A561VPR3-F1
#
_cell.length_a   1.000
_cell.length_b   1.000
_cell.length_c   1.000
_cell.angle_alpha   90.00
_cell.angle_beta   90.00
_cell.angle_gamma   90.00
#
_symmetry.space_group_name_H-M   'P 1'
#
loop_
_entity.id
_entity.type
_entity.pdbx_description
1 polymer ?
#
loop_
_entity_poly.entity_id
_entity_poly.type
_entity_poly.pdbx_seq_one_letter_code
_entity_poly.pdbx_strand_id
1 'polypeptide(L)'
;MSTLGDLAELVRAPAALSVPGDVVAGAAAAGALGRRTAGLAGASVLLYWAGMAANDWADRRLDAVERPERPIPSGRVSPAAALGLAAGLTAAGLGLAAVTGGRRATAVAIPLAATIWGYDLAAKNTAAGPAVMAACRGLDVLLGATGGRPVRALPAALTVAAHTVTVTALSRREVAGADTALPLRTLAGTALVAIAAARRSTTPIRPAPAPQGRPAPPTVGLVAAPAAARPARTGLVASAAAWSVASTNGGPGAGARRAAAVLPVALAGWYAARYGGAQARVAADPSAGRVRAAVGAGITGLPALQGALTARAGAGLLGLAVAAAAPLGRRLARRVSPT
;
A
#
# COMPACT_ATOMS: atom_id res chain seq x y z
N MET A 1 -8.15 14.33 -28.71
CA MET A 1 -8.85 13.64 -27.61
C MET A 1 -7.82 12.78 -26.89
N SER A 2 -7.77 12.82 -25.56
CA SER A 2 -6.82 11.99 -24.79
C SER A 2 -7.20 10.52 -24.89
N THR A 3 -6.24 9.64 -25.10
CA THR A 3 -6.45 8.19 -25.15
C THR A 3 -6.38 7.58 -23.75
N LEU A 4 -6.87 6.35 -23.57
CA LEU A 4 -6.67 5.60 -22.32
C LEU A 4 -5.18 5.36 -22.01
N GLY A 5 -4.35 5.25 -23.06
CA GLY A 5 -2.90 5.14 -22.91
C GLY A 5 -2.29 6.39 -22.29
N ASP A 6 -2.71 7.57 -22.75
CA ASP A 6 -2.23 8.85 -22.21
C ASP A 6 -2.61 9.03 -20.74
N LEU A 7 -3.84 8.62 -20.37
CA LEU A 7 -4.29 8.68 -18.97
C LEU A 7 -3.55 7.66 -18.09
N ALA A 8 -3.27 6.47 -18.61
CA ALA A 8 -2.50 5.45 -17.90
C ALA A 8 -1.03 5.87 -17.68
N GLU A 9 -0.45 6.59 -18.64
CA GLU A 9 0.87 7.21 -18.51
C GLU A 9 0.87 8.33 -17.48
N LEU A 10 -0.12 9.23 -17.55
CA LEU A 10 -0.28 10.36 -16.61
C LEU A 10 -0.35 9.89 -15.16
N VAL A 11 -1.12 8.85 -14.86
CA VAL A 11 -1.25 8.34 -13.49
C VAL A 11 -0.16 7.33 -13.11
N ARG A 12 0.82 7.10 -14.00
CA ARG A 12 1.85 6.05 -13.87
C ARG A 12 1.24 4.72 -13.44
N ALA A 13 0.21 4.27 -14.15
CA ALA A 13 -0.71 3.20 -13.72
C ALA A 13 -0.02 1.96 -13.12
N PRO A 14 1.09 1.43 -13.69
CA PRO A 14 1.78 0.27 -13.13
C PRO A 14 2.40 0.49 -11.73
N ALA A 15 2.78 1.72 -11.40
CA ALA A 15 3.42 2.04 -10.13
C ALA A 15 2.45 1.91 -8.94
N ALA A 16 1.14 1.93 -9.19
CA ALA A 16 0.12 1.66 -8.18
C ALA A 16 0.19 0.24 -7.60
N LEU A 17 0.89 -0.71 -8.23
CA LEU A 17 1.11 -2.04 -7.62
C LEU A 17 1.89 -1.98 -6.30
N SER A 18 2.54 -0.86 -6.01
CA SER A 18 3.27 -0.64 -4.76
C SER A 18 2.38 -0.20 -3.58
N VAL A 19 1.14 0.23 -3.81
CA VAL A 19 0.31 0.83 -2.73
C VAL A 19 -0.62 -0.14 -1.99
N PRO A 20 -1.26 -1.16 -2.63
CA PRO A 20 -2.12 -2.10 -1.93
C PRO A 20 -1.45 -2.82 -0.76
N GLY A 21 -0.13 -3.06 -0.86
CA GLY A 21 0.63 -3.71 0.20
C GLY A 21 0.70 -2.91 1.51
N ASP A 22 0.57 -1.58 1.48
CA ASP A 22 0.52 -0.76 2.70
C ASP A 22 -0.76 -1.03 3.48
N VAL A 23 -1.91 -0.97 2.78
CA VAL A 23 -3.23 -1.26 3.34
C VAL A 23 -3.28 -2.68 3.89
N VAL A 24 -2.73 -3.65 3.16
CA VAL A 24 -2.67 -5.06 3.59
C VAL A 24 -1.79 -5.22 4.83
N ALA A 25 -0.60 -4.61 4.86
CA ALA A 25 0.29 -4.66 6.01
C ALA A 25 -0.34 -4.02 7.26
N GLY A 26 -1.03 -2.89 7.09
CA GLY A 26 -1.76 -2.21 8.14
C GLY A 26 -2.93 -3.01 8.69
N ALA A 27 -3.75 -3.57 7.80
CA ALA A 27 -4.87 -4.44 8.16
C ALA A 27 -4.40 -5.70 8.89
N ALA A 28 -3.32 -6.33 8.42
CA ALA A 28 -2.72 -7.50 9.06
C ALA A 28 -2.24 -7.16 10.48
N ALA A 29 -1.45 -6.11 10.64
CA ALA A 29 -0.91 -5.68 11.92
C ALA A 29 -2.02 -5.26 12.91
N ALA A 30 -3.10 -4.67 12.42
CA ALA A 30 -4.25 -4.26 13.23
C ALA A 30 -5.19 -5.41 13.61
N GLY A 31 -5.02 -6.60 13.04
CA GLY A 31 -5.93 -7.74 13.20
C GLY A 31 -7.27 -7.55 12.48
N ALA A 32 -7.25 -6.89 11.32
CA ALA A 32 -8.43 -6.41 10.59
C ALA A 32 -8.55 -6.94 9.15
N LEU A 33 -7.75 -7.94 8.78
CA LEU A 33 -7.81 -8.53 7.43
C LEU A 33 -9.21 -9.06 7.14
N GLY A 34 -9.77 -8.65 6.01
CA GLY A 34 -11.08 -9.11 5.55
C GLY A 34 -11.55 -8.41 4.29
N ARG A 35 -12.85 -8.50 3.99
CA ARG A 35 -13.44 -7.93 2.77
C ARG A 35 -13.23 -6.42 2.63
N ARG A 36 -13.19 -5.69 3.76
CA ARG A 36 -12.92 -4.25 3.78
C ARG A 36 -11.51 -3.90 3.31
N THR A 37 -10.53 -4.78 3.51
CA THR A 37 -9.14 -4.56 3.07
C THR A 37 -9.05 -4.36 1.56
N ALA A 38 -9.83 -5.11 0.77
CA ALA A 38 -9.86 -4.95 -0.69
C ALA A 38 -10.43 -3.58 -1.11
N GLY A 39 -11.52 -3.15 -0.46
CA GLY A 39 -12.12 -1.83 -0.70
C GLY A 39 -11.18 -0.68 -0.33
N LEU A 40 -10.50 -0.79 0.82
CA LEU A 40 -9.51 0.20 1.26
C LEU A 40 -8.25 0.19 0.38
N ALA A 41 -7.84 -0.96 -0.15
CA ALA A 41 -6.76 -1.05 -1.12
C ALA A 41 -7.15 -0.38 -2.45
N GLY A 42 -8.41 -0.53 -2.88
CA GLY A 42 -8.97 0.23 -4.00
C GLY A 42 -8.94 1.74 -3.74
N ALA A 43 -9.32 2.18 -2.54
CA ALA A 43 -9.25 3.60 -2.16
C ALA A 43 -7.81 4.13 -2.19
N SER A 44 -6.85 3.35 -1.67
CA SER A 44 -5.42 3.64 -1.73
C SER A 44 -4.90 3.79 -3.17
N VAL A 45 -5.29 2.89 -4.08
CA VAL A 45 -4.93 2.98 -5.51
C VAL A 45 -5.51 4.25 -6.16
N LEU A 46 -6.76 4.59 -5.87
CA LEU A 46 -7.39 5.83 -6.37
C LEU A 46 -6.68 7.08 -5.87
N LEU A 47 -6.36 7.14 -4.57
CA LEU A 47 -5.61 8.25 -3.98
C LEU A 47 -4.18 8.34 -4.51
N TYR A 48 -3.53 7.20 -4.78
CA TYR A 48 -2.23 7.18 -5.43
C TYR A 48 -2.29 7.78 -6.83
N TRP A 49 -3.20 7.30 -7.69
CA TRP A 49 -3.37 7.85 -9.04
C TRP A 49 -3.79 9.33 -9.03
N ALA A 50 -4.57 9.76 -8.04
CA ALA A 50 -4.88 11.16 -7.83
C ALA A 50 -3.61 12.00 -7.59
N GLY A 51 -2.73 11.54 -6.71
CA GLY A 51 -1.43 12.17 -6.46
C GLY A 51 -0.53 12.19 -7.71
N MET A 52 -0.51 11.11 -8.49
CA MET A 52 0.26 11.08 -9.74
C MET A 52 -0.21 12.14 -10.74
N ALA A 53 -1.53 12.25 -10.94
CA ALA A 53 -2.12 13.27 -11.80
C ALA A 53 -1.93 14.69 -11.25
N ALA A 54 -2.07 14.88 -9.92
CA ALA A 54 -1.84 16.17 -9.26
C ALA A 54 -0.38 16.62 -9.36
N ASN A 55 0.57 15.69 -9.20
CA ASN A 55 1.99 15.95 -9.35
C ASN A 55 2.33 16.46 -10.75
N ASP A 56 1.89 15.76 -11.79
CA ASP A 56 2.12 16.14 -13.19
C ASP A 56 1.46 17.47 -13.53
N TRP A 57 0.24 17.68 -13.02
CA TRP A 57 -0.42 18.97 -13.16
C TRP A 57 0.39 20.09 -12.50
N ALA A 58 0.91 19.89 -11.29
CA ALA A 58 1.72 20.88 -10.59
C ALA A 58 3.04 21.18 -11.31
N ASP A 59 3.71 20.16 -11.86
CA ASP A 59 5.01 20.27 -12.53
C ASP A 59 4.94 20.68 -14.00
N ARG A 60 3.73 20.79 -14.59
CA ARG A 60 3.51 21.02 -16.03
C ARG A 60 4.38 22.11 -16.69
N ARG A 61 4.73 23.18 -15.97
CA ARG A 61 5.59 24.26 -16.49
C ARG A 61 7.07 23.87 -16.50
N LEU A 62 7.52 23.17 -15.47
CA LEU A 62 8.88 22.64 -15.38
C LEU A 62 9.06 21.50 -16.38
N ASP A 63 8.10 20.58 -16.43
CA ASP A 63 8.09 19.46 -17.39
C ASP A 63 8.09 19.94 -18.84
N ALA A 64 7.50 21.11 -19.15
CA ALA A 64 7.56 21.67 -20.50
C ALA A 64 8.99 22.03 -20.95
N VAL A 65 9.90 22.25 -20.02
CA VAL A 65 11.33 22.52 -20.29
C VAL A 65 12.14 21.24 -20.20
N GLU A 66 11.98 20.46 -19.14
CA GLU A 66 12.85 19.32 -18.85
C GLU A 66 12.43 18.02 -19.56
N ARG A 67 11.13 17.83 -19.82
CA ARG A 67 10.52 16.59 -20.31
C ARG A 67 9.31 16.88 -21.22
N PRO A 68 9.50 17.54 -22.38
CA PRO A 68 8.40 17.99 -23.24
C PRO A 68 7.52 16.85 -23.78
N GLU A 69 8.01 15.61 -23.76
CA GLU A 69 7.29 14.41 -24.17
C GLU A 69 6.14 13.99 -23.24
N ARG A 70 6.11 14.51 -22.00
CA ARG A 70 5.11 14.13 -20.98
C ARG A 70 3.68 14.47 -21.42
N PRO A 71 2.64 13.78 -20.88
CA PRO A 71 1.27 13.91 -21.38
C PRO A 71 0.71 15.34 -21.38
N ILE A 72 1.03 16.15 -20.36
CA ILE A 72 0.54 17.54 -20.27
C ILE A 72 1.31 18.49 -21.20
N PRO A 73 2.65 18.60 -21.15
CA PRO A 73 3.38 19.49 -22.05
C PRO A 73 3.25 19.16 -23.54
N SER A 74 3.17 17.87 -23.89
CA SER A 74 2.96 17.42 -25.27
C SER A 74 1.56 17.71 -25.81
N GLY A 75 0.64 18.19 -24.99
CA GLY A 75 -0.74 18.50 -25.38
C GLY A 75 -1.67 17.27 -25.50
N ARG A 76 -1.17 16.06 -25.26
CA ARG A 76 -1.98 14.82 -25.26
C ARG A 76 -3.06 14.83 -24.19
N VAL A 77 -2.80 15.48 -23.05
CA VAL A 77 -3.76 15.72 -21.97
C VAL A 77 -3.77 17.21 -21.61
N SER A 78 -4.94 17.84 -21.57
CA SER A 78 -5.02 19.24 -21.16
C SER A 78 -4.79 19.41 -19.65
N PRO A 79 -4.23 20.54 -19.19
CA PRO A 79 -4.07 20.79 -17.76
C PRO A 79 -5.39 20.72 -16.98
N ALA A 80 -6.49 21.18 -17.57
CA ALA A 80 -7.81 21.10 -16.95
C ALA A 80 -8.29 19.65 -16.79
N ALA A 81 -8.06 18.80 -17.79
CA ALA A 81 -8.40 17.38 -17.71
C ALA A 81 -7.56 16.66 -16.65
N ALA A 82 -6.26 16.94 -16.56
CA ALA A 82 -5.39 16.37 -15.53
C ALA A 82 -5.84 16.76 -14.11
N LEU A 83 -6.16 18.05 -13.90
CA LEU A 83 -6.68 18.52 -12.61
C LEU A 83 -8.04 17.89 -12.27
N GLY A 84 -8.94 17.81 -13.24
CA GLY A 84 -10.25 17.17 -13.08
C GLY A 84 -10.12 15.68 -12.74
N LEU A 85 -9.20 14.98 -13.37
CA LEU A 85 -8.88 13.58 -13.06
C LEU A 85 -8.33 13.45 -11.64
N ALA A 86 -7.36 14.28 -11.25
CA ALA A 86 -6.79 14.26 -9.90
C ALA A 86 -7.86 14.51 -8.82
N ALA A 87 -8.71 15.52 -9.01
CA ALA A 87 -9.81 15.83 -8.10
C ALA A 87 -10.86 14.70 -8.06
N GLY A 88 -11.25 14.17 -9.22
CA GLY A 88 -12.22 13.09 -9.34
C GLY A 88 -11.74 11.79 -8.69
N LEU A 89 -10.48 11.41 -8.90
CA LEU A 89 -9.85 10.25 -8.25
C LEU A 89 -9.71 10.47 -6.74
N THR A 90 -9.39 11.69 -6.28
CA THR A 90 -9.38 12.03 -4.85
C THR A 90 -10.77 11.82 -4.24
N ALA A 91 -11.82 12.37 -4.85
CA ALA A 91 -13.19 12.23 -4.39
C ALA A 91 -13.65 10.77 -4.40
N ALA A 92 -13.34 10.01 -5.46
CA ALA A 92 -13.66 8.59 -5.55
C ALA A 92 -12.92 7.76 -4.48
N GLY A 93 -11.64 8.05 -4.22
CA GLY A 93 -10.86 7.41 -3.17
C GLY A 93 -11.42 7.67 -1.77
N LEU A 94 -11.75 8.93 -1.45
CA LEU A 94 -12.39 9.31 -0.19
C LEU A 94 -13.78 8.68 -0.03
N GLY A 95 -14.58 8.67 -1.09
CA GLY A 95 -15.91 8.05 -1.12
C GLY A 95 -15.84 6.54 -0.90
N LEU A 96 -14.91 5.86 -1.59
CA LEU A 96 -14.70 4.43 -1.43
C LEU A 96 -14.21 4.10 0.00
N ALA A 97 -13.30 4.89 0.56
CA ALA A 97 -12.87 4.74 1.95
C ALA A 97 -14.05 4.92 2.93
N ALA A 98 -14.91 5.91 2.71
CA ALA A 98 -16.09 6.15 3.53
C ALA A 98 -17.11 5.00 3.46
N VAL A 99 -17.41 4.49 2.27
CA VAL A 99 -18.35 3.37 2.07
C VAL A 99 -17.80 2.07 2.67
N THR A 100 -16.50 1.81 2.52
CA THR A 100 -15.89 0.52 2.92
C THR A 100 -15.49 0.47 4.40
N GLY A 101 -14.94 1.56 4.93
CA GLY A 101 -14.39 1.64 6.29
C GLY A 101 -15.10 2.62 7.23
N GLY A 102 -16.10 3.35 6.74
CA GLY A 102 -16.90 4.28 7.54
C GLY A 102 -16.09 5.46 8.09
N ARG A 103 -16.60 6.07 9.16
CA ARG A 103 -16.02 7.28 9.79
C ARG A 103 -14.53 7.14 10.13
N ARG A 104 -14.09 5.96 10.57
CA ARG A 104 -12.68 5.71 10.94
C ARG A 104 -11.76 5.77 9.72
N ALA A 105 -12.16 5.14 8.61
CA ALA A 105 -11.39 5.21 7.38
C ALA A 105 -11.40 6.64 6.79
N THR A 106 -12.55 7.32 6.81
CA THR A 106 -12.64 8.73 6.39
C THR A 106 -11.71 9.63 7.19
N ALA A 107 -11.63 9.45 8.51
CA ALA A 107 -10.77 10.24 9.40
C ALA A 107 -9.26 10.06 9.11
N VAL A 108 -8.86 8.96 8.46
CA VAL A 108 -7.47 8.75 8.01
C VAL A 108 -7.30 9.16 6.54
N ALA A 109 -8.28 8.88 5.70
CA ALA A 109 -8.23 9.16 4.26
C ALA A 109 -8.23 10.66 3.95
N ILE A 110 -8.93 11.49 4.73
CA ILE A 110 -8.92 12.96 4.55
C ILE A 110 -7.51 13.52 4.81
N PRO A 111 -6.86 13.28 5.97
CA PRO A 111 -5.47 13.68 6.17
C PRO A 111 -4.53 13.10 5.12
N LEU A 112 -4.70 11.85 4.71
CA LEU A 112 -3.91 11.24 3.64
C LEU A 112 -4.03 12.04 2.33
N ALA A 113 -5.26 12.32 1.88
CA ALA A 113 -5.49 13.12 0.68
C ALA A 113 -4.89 14.53 0.82
N ALA A 114 -5.05 15.17 1.97
CA ALA A 114 -4.45 16.48 2.25
C ALA A 114 -2.91 16.43 2.19
N THR A 115 -2.28 15.37 2.72
CA THR A 115 -0.82 15.20 2.64
C THR A 115 -0.32 14.94 1.23
N ILE A 116 -1.09 14.23 0.40
CA ILE A 116 -0.76 14.01 -1.02
C ILE A 116 -0.73 15.35 -1.75
N TRP A 117 -1.82 16.13 -1.69
CA TRP A 117 -1.87 17.46 -2.30
C TRP A 117 -0.85 18.42 -1.72
N GLY A 118 -0.64 18.40 -0.39
CA GLY A 118 0.38 19.21 0.27
C GLY A 118 1.80 18.86 -0.18
N TYR A 119 2.08 17.59 -0.47
CA TYR A 119 3.35 17.18 -1.07
C TYR A 119 3.51 17.77 -2.47
N ASP A 120 2.52 17.55 -3.35
CA ASP A 120 2.59 17.90 -4.76
C ASP A 120 2.67 19.41 -5.00
N LEU A 121 1.96 20.20 -4.18
CA LEU A 121 1.85 21.65 -4.34
C LEU A 121 2.91 22.45 -3.57
N ALA A 122 3.41 21.92 -2.45
CA ALA A 122 4.24 22.73 -1.54
C ALA A 122 5.51 22.03 -1.05
N ALA A 123 5.46 20.74 -0.68
CA ALA A 123 6.56 20.15 0.07
C ALA A 123 7.66 19.53 -0.81
N LYS A 124 7.36 19.03 -2.01
CA LYS A 124 8.27 18.16 -2.79
C LYS A 124 9.64 18.78 -3.10
N ASN A 125 9.69 20.10 -3.30
CA ASN A 125 10.93 20.84 -3.58
C ASN A 125 11.59 21.45 -2.33
N THR A 126 11.06 21.19 -1.14
CA THR A 126 11.56 21.72 0.14
C THR A 126 12.32 20.66 0.94
N ALA A 127 13.01 21.05 2.01
CA ALA A 127 13.62 20.11 2.95
C ALA A 127 12.60 19.15 3.60
N ALA A 128 11.31 19.54 3.67
CA ALA A 128 10.24 18.73 4.24
C ALA A 128 9.74 17.61 3.31
N GLY A 129 10.07 17.64 2.02
CA GLY A 129 9.57 16.68 1.01
C GLY A 129 9.64 15.20 1.43
N PRO A 130 10.81 14.68 1.87
CA PRO A 130 10.92 13.30 2.36
C PRO A 130 9.99 12.98 3.54
N ALA A 131 9.79 13.92 4.47
CA ALA A 131 8.93 13.72 5.63
C ALA A 131 7.45 13.68 5.24
N VAL A 132 7.02 14.57 4.33
CA VAL A 132 5.62 14.59 3.86
C VAL A 132 5.30 13.35 3.01
N MET A 133 6.21 12.93 2.12
CA MET A 133 6.04 11.69 1.36
C MET A 133 6.00 10.45 2.27
N ALA A 134 6.82 10.42 3.32
CA ALA A 134 6.77 9.38 4.33
C ALA A 134 5.46 9.39 5.14
N ALA A 135 4.90 10.58 5.41
CA ALA A 135 3.58 10.70 6.04
C ALA A 135 2.48 10.13 5.14
N CYS A 136 2.51 10.40 3.83
CA CYS A 136 1.56 9.79 2.88
C CYS A 136 1.58 8.25 2.98
N ARG A 137 2.76 7.63 2.95
CA ARG A 137 2.89 6.17 3.02
C ARG A 137 2.53 5.61 4.41
N GLY A 138 2.91 6.31 5.47
CA GLY A 138 2.51 5.93 6.84
C GLY A 138 0.99 5.97 7.03
N LEU A 139 0.33 7.03 6.56
CA LEU A 139 -1.13 7.17 6.62
C LEU A 139 -1.84 6.13 5.74
N ASP A 140 -1.28 5.75 4.59
CA ASP A 140 -1.79 4.68 3.74
C ASP A 140 -1.79 3.31 4.45
N VAL A 141 -0.72 3.01 5.21
CA VAL A 141 -0.72 1.82 6.10
C VAL A 141 -1.80 1.94 7.17
N LEU A 142 -1.94 3.10 7.81
CA LEU A 142 -2.96 3.32 8.84
C LEU A 142 -4.38 3.26 8.28
N LEU A 143 -4.60 3.60 7.01
CA LEU A 143 -5.90 3.46 6.34
C LEU A 143 -6.38 2.01 6.39
N GLY A 144 -5.51 1.05 6.09
CA GLY A 144 -5.80 -0.38 6.21
C GLY A 144 -6.05 -0.85 7.64
N ALA A 145 -5.49 -0.16 8.64
CA ALA A 145 -5.62 -0.51 10.05
C ALA A 145 -6.97 -0.08 10.68
N THR A 146 -7.77 0.72 9.98
CA THR A 146 -9.02 1.35 10.49
C THR A 146 -10.10 0.35 10.91
N GLY A 147 -10.06 -0.88 10.37
CA GLY A 147 -10.96 -1.97 10.74
C GLY A 147 -10.60 -2.71 12.04
N GLY A 148 -9.47 -2.41 12.67
CA GLY A 148 -8.97 -3.12 13.85
C GLY A 148 -8.44 -2.19 14.94
N ARG A 149 -7.23 -2.46 15.44
CA ARG A 149 -6.53 -1.63 16.44
C ARG A 149 -5.38 -0.84 15.78
N PRO A 150 -5.58 0.41 15.35
CA PRO A 150 -4.56 1.19 14.62
C PRO A 150 -3.21 1.29 15.32
N VAL A 151 -3.21 1.36 16.66
CA VAL A 151 -1.98 1.41 17.46
C VAL A 151 -1.05 0.21 17.20
N ARG A 152 -1.59 -0.97 16.87
CA ARG A 152 -0.79 -2.16 16.54
C ARG A 152 -0.15 -2.08 15.16
N ALA A 153 -0.68 -1.24 14.27
CA ALA A 153 -0.13 -0.99 12.95
C ALA A 153 0.94 0.11 12.93
N LEU A 154 1.09 0.90 14.01
CA LEU A 154 2.11 1.97 14.08
C LEU A 154 3.52 1.49 13.74
N PRO A 155 4.02 0.34 14.25
CA PRO A 155 5.35 -0.13 13.86
C PRO A 155 5.45 -0.45 12.36
N ALA A 156 4.39 -0.95 11.72
CA ALA A 156 4.37 -1.18 10.27
C ALA A 156 4.35 0.15 9.51
N ALA A 157 3.50 1.10 9.92
CA ALA A 157 3.41 2.43 9.32
C ALA A 157 4.74 3.19 9.40
N LEU A 158 5.40 3.18 10.56
CA LEU A 158 6.71 3.79 10.76
C LEU A 158 7.82 3.08 9.96
N THR A 159 7.74 1.75 9.81
CA THR A 159 8.73 1.00 9.00
C THR A 159 8.61 1.37 7.52
N VAL A 160 7.40 1.47 6.98
CA VAL A 160 7.15 1.93 5.60
C VAL A 160 7.56 3.39 5.45
N ALA A 161 7.17 4.27 6.38
CA ALA A 161 7.55 5.67 6.36
C ALA A 161 9.08 5.85 6.38
N ALA A 162 9.80 5.10 7.20
CA ALA A 162 11.26 5.13 7.24
C ALA A 162 11.89 4.68 5.90
N HIS A 163 11.37 3.61 5.28
CA HIS A 163 11.77 3.24 3.92
C HIS A 163 11.55 4.41 2.94
N THR A 164 10.38 5.03 2.98
CA THR A 164 10.04 6.15 2.11
C THR A 164 10.99 7.33 2.30
N VAL A 165 11.34 7.69 3.54
CA VAL A 165 12.37 8.72 3.78
C VAL A 165 13.68 8.37 3.07
N THR A 166 14.16 7.12 3.16
CA THR A 166 15.42 6.73 2.52
C THR A 166 15.37 6.85 0.99
N VAL A 167 14.27 6.41 0.36
CA VAL A 167 14.11 6.46 -1.09
C VAL A 167 13.95 7.90 -1.57
N THR A 168 13.12 8.69 -0.90
CA THR A 168 12.87 10.10 -1.28
C THR A 168 14.09 10.99 -1.02
N ALA A 169 14.90 10.70 0.00
CA ALA A 169 16.16 11.42 0.22
C ALA A 169 17.16 11.13 -0.92
N LEU A 170 17.23 9.87 -1.37
CA LEU A 170 18.13 9.46 -2.45
C LEU A 170 17.66 9.97 -3.83
N SER A 171 16.35 10.01 -4.08
CA SER A 171 15.77 10.47 -5.36
C SER A 171 16.09 11.92 -5.69
N ARG A 172 16.33 12.76 -4.68
CA ARG A 172 16.74 14.16 -4.88
C ARG A 172 18.14 14.32 -5.48
N ARG A 173 18.90 13.23 -5.58
CA ARG A 173 20.27 13.21 -6.12
C ARG A 173 20.35 12.50 -7.47
N GLU A 174 19.23 12.28 -8.14
CA GLU A 174 19.16 11.56 -9.42
C GLU A 174 19.75 12.33 -10.61
N VAL A 175 19.80 13.66 -10.55
CA VAL A 175 20.34 14.50 -11.62
C VAL A 175 21.84 14.76 -11.44
N ALA A 176 22.24 15.25 -10.27
CA ALA A 176 23.62 15.68 -10.00
C ALA A 176 24.52 14.57 -9.44
N GLY A 177 23.97 13.41 -9.05
CA GLY A 177 24.68 12.43 -8.22
C GLY A 177 24.62 12.79 -6.72
N ALA A 178 25.15 11.90 -5.88
CA ALA A 178 25.10 12.02 -4.43
C ALA A 178 26.48 12.30 -3.81
N ASP A 179 26.51 12.84 -2.59
CA ASP A 179 27.72 12.79 -1.76
C ASP A 179 27.82 11.41 -1.09
N THR A 180 29.02 10.94 -0.76
CA THR A 180 29.25 9.60 -0.18
C THR A 180 28.50 9.35 1.14
N ALA A 181 28.23 10.40 1.92
CA ALA A 181 27.53 10.30 3.20
C ALA A 181 26.03 9.95 3.08
N LEU A 182 25.35 10.34 2.01
CA LEU A 182 23.91 10.10 1.86
C LEU A 182 23.59 8.61 1.58
N PRO A 183 24.25 7.92 0.63
CA PRO A 183 24.09 6.49 0.42
C PRO A 183 24.37 5.66 1.67
N LEU A 184 25.39 6.01 2.45
CA LEU A 184 25.71 5.31 3.71
C LEU A 184 24.59 5.46 4.75
N ARG A 185 24.07 6.68 4.95
CA ARG A 185 22.94 6.92 5.86
C ARG A 185 21.67 6.19 5.42
N THR A 186 21.36 6.22 4.13
CA THR A 186 20.17 5.53 3.60
C THR A 186 20.32 4.00 3.62
N LEU A 187 21.54 3.47 3.45
CA LEU A 187 21.87 2.07 3.64
C LEU A 187 21.67 1.63 5.09
N ALA A 188 22.19 2.40 6.05
CA ALA A 188 21.97 2.15 7.48
C ALA A 188 20.47 2.17 7.83
N GLY A 189 19.72 3.16 7.32
CA GLY A 189 18.27 3.22 7.46
C GLY A 189 17.57 1.99 6.86
N THR A 190 18.02 1.51 5.71
CA THR A 190 17.47 0.31 5.04
C THR A 190 17.73 -0.96 5.85
N ALA A 191 18.91 -1.09 6.48
CA ALA A 191 19.21 -2.18 7.40
C ALA A 191 18.29 -2.13 8.64
N LEU A 192 18.08 -0.96 9.24
CA LEU A 192 17.15 -0.79 10.37
C LEU A 192 15.71 -1.14 10.00
N VAL A 193 15.24 -0.72 8.82
CA VAL A 193 13.93 -1.07 8.26
C VAL A 193 13.79 -2.58 8.10
N ALA A 194 14.80 -3.25 7.54
CA ALA A 194 14.77 -4.70 7.35
C ALA A 194 14.75 -5.45 8.69
N ILE A 195 15.54 -5.01 9.66
CA ILE A 195 15.54 -5.55 11.03
C ILE A 195 14.16 -5.35 11.67
N ALA A 196 13.57 -4.15 11.57
CA ALA A 196 12.24 -3.87 12.11
C ALA A 196 11.17 -4.77 11.49
N ALA A 197 11.21 -5.01 10.18
CA ALA A 197 10.30 -5.90 9.47
C ALA A 197 10.49 -7.39 9.83
N ALA A 198 11.70 -7.81 10.20
CA ALA A 198 12.04 -9.18 10.57
C ALA A 198 11.75 -9.53 12.04
N ARG A 199 11.67 -8.53 12.94
CA ARG A 199 11.41 -8.77 14.38
C ARG A 199 10.05 -9.45 14.57
N ARG A 200 10.02 -10.55 15.33
CA ARG A 200 8.75 -11.22 15.68
C ARG A 200 7.87 -10.29 16.50
N SER A 201 6.59 -10.21 16.16
CA SER A 201 5.60 -9.58 17.02
C SER A 201 5.48 -10.39 18.32
N THR A 202 5.88 -9.80 19.44
CA THR A 202 5.79 -10.43 20.77
C THR A 202 4.37 -10.47 21.34
N THR A 203 3.40 -9.88 20.64
CA THR A 203 2.00 -9.85 21.10
C THR A 203 1.26 -11.08 20.60
N PRO A 204 0.79 -11.98 21.48
CA PRO A 204 -0.03 -13.11 21.07
C PRO A 204 -1.31 -12.59 20.41
N ILE A 205 -1.60 -13.03 19.19
CA ILE A 205 -2.93 -12.88 18.62
C ILE A 205 -3.80 -13.87 19.39
N ARG A 206 -4.51 -13.38 20.43
CA ARG A 206 -5.59 -14.16 21.04
C ARG A 206 -6.65 -14.36 19.95
N PRO A 207 -7.03 -15.61 19.60
CA PRO A 207 -8.18 -15.82 18.74
C PRO A 207 -9.39 -15.10 19.35
N ALA A 208 -10.23 -14.50 18.50
CA ALA A 208 -11.48 -13.92 18.94
C ALA A 208 -12.24 -14.97 19.78
N PRO A 209 -12.85 -14.60 20.92
CA PRO A 209 -13.70 -15.52 21.63
C PRO A 209 -14.76 -16.04 20.66
N ALA A 210 -14.92 -17.37 20.62
CA ALA A 210 -16.00 -17.98 19.84
C ALA A 210 -17.31 -17.27 20.21
N PRO A 211 -18.21 -17.01 19.25
CA PRO A 211 -19.54 -16.53 19.59
C PRO A 211 -20.15 -17.56 20.54
N GLN A 212 -20.25 -17.20 21.81
CA GLN A 212 -21.02 -17.99 22.77
C GLN A 212 -22.43 -18.04 22.19
N GLY A 213 -22.88 -19.22 21.80
CA GLY A 213 -24.21 -19.42 21.29
C GLY A 213 -25.18 -18.81 22.30
N ARG A 214 -25.97 -17.83 21.86
CA ARG A 214 -27.15 -17.43 22.63
C ARG A 214 -27.97 -18.70 22.83
N PRO A 215 -28.36 -19.06 24.07
CA PRO A 215 -29.28 -20.16 24.26
C PRO A 215 -30.53 -19.89 23.42
N ALA A 216 -30.97 -20.90 22.68
CA ALA A 216 -32.18 -20.81 21.88
C ALA A 216 -33.35 -20.42 22.80
N PRO A 217 -34.24 -19.49 22.40
CA PRO A 217 -35.47 -19.26 23.14
C PRO A 217 -36.27 -20.57 23.20
N PRO A 218 -36.96 -20.86 24.32
CA PRO A 218 -37.74 -22.08 24.44
C PRO A 218 -38.81 -22.13 23.36
N THR A 219 -38.84 -23.23 22.61
CA THR A 219 -39.83 -23.52 21.58
C THR A 219 -41.19 -23.70 22.26
N VAL A 220 -42.01 -22.65 22.30
CA VAL A 220 -43.44 -22.81 22.61
C VAL A 220 -44.09 -23.43 21.37
N GLY A 221 -44.60 -24.66 21.53
CA GLY A 221 -45.25 -25.40 20.44
C GLY A 221 -46.44 -24.63 19.89
N LEU A 222 -46.36 -24.26 18.60
CA LEU A 222 -47.51 -23.75 17.87
C LEU A 222 -48.13 -24.91 17.07
N VAL A 223 -49.39 -25.20 17.39
CA VAL A 223 -50.25 -26.14 16.68
C VAL A 223 -50.41 -25.67 15.23
N ALA A 224 -50.33 -26.63 14.31
CA ALA A 224 -50.47 -26.42 12.87
C ALA A 224 -51.91 -25.99 12.49
N ALA A 225 -52.01 -24.99 11.61
CA ALA A 225 -53.22 -24.67 10.85
C ALA A 225 -52.86 -24.54 9.35
N PRO A 226 -53.77 -24.90 8.43
CA PRO A 226 -53.41 -25.24 7.05
C PRO A 226 -53.22 -24.02 6.13
N ALA A 227 -52.55 -24.32 5.02
CA ALA A 227 -52.04 -23.41 4.01
C ALA A 227 -53.11 -22.60 3.27
N ALA A 228 -52.80 -21.32 3.02
CA ALA A 228 -53.40 -20.52 1.94
C ALA A 228 -52.27 -19.87 1.13
N ALA A 229 -52.24 -20.20 -0.16
CA ALA A 229 -51.24 -19.79 -1.12
C ALA A 229 -51.35 -18.31 -1.51
N ARG A 230 -50.21 -17.60 -1.59
CA ARG A 230 -50.03 -16.38 -2.40
C ARG A 230 -48.59 -16.30 -2.95
N PRO A 231 -48.39 -15.67 -4.13
CA PRO A 231 -47.28 -16.00 -5.02
C PRO A 231 -46.00 -15.16 -4.81
N ALA A 232 -44.95 -15.67 -5.45
CA ALA A 232 -43.55 -15.31 -5.39
C ALA A 232 -43.21 -13.81 -5.51
N ARG A 233 -42.32 -13.35 -4.63
CA ARG A 233 -41.39 -12.25 -4.90
C ARG A 233 -39.99 -12.84 -5.00
N THR A 234 -39.47 -12.88 -6.22
CA THR A 234 -38.09 -13.26 -6.57
C THR A 234 -37.10 -12.26 -5.98
N GLY A 235 -36.62 -12.54 -4.77
CA GLY A 235 -35.40 -11.96 -4.22
C GLY A 235 -34.23 -12.89 -4.51
N LEU A 236 -33.43 -12.57 -5.53
CA LEU A 236 -32.18 -13.25 -5.83
C LEU A 236 -31.16 -12.91 -4.72
N VAL A 237 -31.18 -13.67 -3.63
CA VAL A 237 -30.12 -13.61 -2.63
C VAL A 237 -28.95 -14.39 -3.20
N ALA A 238 -28.00 -13.69 -3.81
CA ALA A 238 -26.75 -14.25 -4.29
C ALA A 238 -26.03 -14.90 -3.11
N SER A 239 -25.96 -16.23 -3.14
CA SER A 239 -25.29 -17.07 -2.16
C SER A 239 -23.87 -16.59 -1.92
N ALA A 240 -23.64 -16.04 -0.73
CA ALA A 240 -22.33 -15.67 -0.25
C ALA A 240 -21.46 -16.93 -0.18
N ALA A 241 -20.51 -17.06 -1.10
CA ALA A 241 -19.37 -17.95 -0.92
C ALA A 241 -18.57 -17.44 0.28
N ALA A 242 -18.92 -17.97 1.45
CA ALA A 242 -18.18 -17.83 2.67
C ALA A 242 -16.88 -18.62 2.50
N TRP A 243 -15.76 -17.92 2.51
CA TRP A 243 -14.46 -18.53 2.76
C TRP A 243 -14.45 -18.99 4.22
N SER A 244 -15.13 -20.11 4.50
CA SER A 244 -15.02 -20.80 5.77
C SER A 244 -13.75 -21.64 5.70
N VAL A 245 -12.66 -21.12 6.25
CA VAL A 245 -11.49 -21.94 6.53
C VAL A 245 -11.94 -22.95 7.57
N ALA A 246 -12.12 -24.20 7.14
CA ALA A 246 -12.37 -25.32 8.03
C ALA A 246 -11.29 -25.33 9.12
N SER A 247 -11.71 -25.08 10.36
CA SER A 247 -10.87 -25.20 11.54
C SER A 247 -10.64 -26.69 11.82
N THR A 248 -9.61 -27.27 11.21
CA THR A 248 -9.08 -28.57 11.64
C THR A 248 -8.44 -28.38 13.02
N ASN A 249 -8.91 -29.11 14.03
CA ASN A 249 -8.46 -29.07 15.43
C ASN A 249 -7.01 -29.55 15.67
N GLY A 250 -6.14 -29.52 14.65
CA GLY A 250 -4.70 -29.74 14.77
C GLY A 250 -3.97 -28.41 14.65
N GLY A 251 -3.31 -27.96 15.72
CA GLY A 251 -2.41 -26.81 15.63
C GLY A 251 -1.37 -27.03 14.51
N PRO A 252 -0.88 -25.96 13.85
CA PRO A 252 0.03 -26.09 12.72
C PRO A 252 1.24 -26.95 13.10
N GLY A 253 1.58 -27.94 12.28
CA GLY A 253 2.72 -28.83 12.52
C GLY A 253 4.04 -28.07 12.72
N ALA A 254 5.04 -28.71 13.34
CA ALA A 254 6.31 -28.06 13.66
C ALA A 254 6.99 -27.38 12.44
N GLY A 255 6.85 -27.97 11.25
CA GLY A 255 7.33 -27.38 9.99
C GLY A 255 6.61 -26.07 9.62
N ALA A 256 5.27 -26.02 9.72
CA ALA A 256 4.49 -24.82 9.44
C ALA A 256 4.81 -23.67 10.43
N ARG A 257 5.05 -24.00 11.71
CA ARG A 257 5.49 -23.01 12.72
C ARG A 257 6.88 -22.44 12.40
N ARG A 258 7.82 -23.29 11.97
CA ARG A 258 9.14 -22.85 11.52
C ARG A 258 9.06 -21.97 10.27
N ALA A 259 8.28 -22.38 9.27
CA ALA A 259 8.06 -21.61 8.05
C ALA A 259 7.47 -20.22 8.34
N ALA A 260 6.46 -20.14 9.21
CA ALA A 260 5.86 -18.87 9.64
C ALA A 260 6.86 -17.95 10.37
N ALA A 261 7.81 -18.52 11.12
CA ALA A 261 8.84 -17.75 11.80
C ALA A 261 9.97 -17.25 10.88
N VAL A 262 10.30 -18.01 9.82
CA VAL A 262 11.38 -17.69 8.88
C VAL A 262 10.93 -16.75 7.78
N LEU A 263 9.66 -16.85 7.35
CA LEU A 263 9.16 -16.11 6.19
C LEU A 263 9.33 -14.58 6.27
N PRO A 264 8.99 -13.88 7.38
CA PRO A 264 9.19 -12.43 7.48
C PRO A 264 10.68 -12.05 7.35
N VAL A 265 11.56 -12.87 7.92
CA VAL A 265 13.02 -12.68 7.86
C VAL A 265 13.51 -12.84 6.42
N ALA A 266 13.05 -13.88 5.72
CA ALA A 266 13.42 -14.12 4.33
C ALA A 266 12.96 -12.99 3.39
N LEU A 267 11.73 -12.50 3.55
CA LEU A 267 11.19 -11.39 2.75
C LEU A 267 11.90 -10.07 3.06
N ALA A 268 12.17 -9.78 4.34
CA ALA A 268 12.94 -8.60 4.75
C ALA A 268 14.40 -8.67 4.24
N GLY A 269 15.01 -9.86 4.28
CA GLY A 269 16.34 -10.11 3.71
C GLY A 269 16.38 -9.92 2.21
N TRP A 270 15.35 -10.37 1.48
CA TRP A 270 15.21 -10.13 0.04
C TRP A 270 15.12 -8.62 -0.28
N TYR A 271 14.29 -7.88 0.47
CA TYR A 271 14.22 -6.43 0.38
C TYR A 271 15.59 -5.76 0.63
N ALA A 272 16.27 -6.13 1.72
CA ALA A 272 17.55 -5.56 2.12
C ALA A 272 18.68 -5.86 1.12
N ALA A 273 18.80 -7.10 0.68
CA ALA A 273 19.81 -7.51 -0.30
C ALA A 273 19.66 -6.70 -1.60
N ARG A 274 18.40 -6.44 -2.00
CA ARG A 274 18.11 -5.75 -3.25
C ARG A 274 18.33 -4.25 -3.18
N TYR A 275 17.70 -3.58 -2.22
CA TYR A 275 17.79 -2.12 -2.11
C TYR A 275 19.11 -1.70 -1.46
N GLY A 276 19.52 -2.36 -0.38
CA GLY A 276 20.80 -2.14 0.27
C GLY A 276 21.98 -2.46 -0.65
N GLY A 277 21.91 -3.54 -1.43
CA GLY A 277 22.92 -3.82 -2.46
C GLY A 277 23.00 -2.76 -3.56
N ALA A 278 21.91 -2.04 -3.85
CA ALA A 278 21.94 -0.90 -4.75
C ALA A 278 22.54 0.35 -4.09
N GLN A 279 22.17 0.65 -2.85
CA GLN A 279 22.75 1.75 -2.07
C GLN A 279 24.25 1.58 -1.82
N ALA A 280 24.71 0.36 -1.55
CA ALA A 280 26.14 0.06 -1.40
C ALA A 280 26.92 0.35 -2.70
N ARG A 281 26.32 0.07 -3.86
CA ARG A 281 26.90 0.44 -5.17
C ARG A 281 26.95 1.95 -5.39
N VAL A 282 25.99 2.72 -4.86
CA VAL A 282 26.02 4.19 -4.87
C VAL A 282 27.09 4.71 -3.90
N ALA A 283 27.27 4.08 -2.74
CA ALA A 283 28.31 4.46 -1.79
C ALA A 283 29.73 4.29 -2.37
N ALA A 284 29.93 3.26 -3.20
CA ALA A 284 31.19 3.02 -3.91
C ALA A 284 31.43 3.95 -5.11
N ASP A 285 30.35 4.37 -5.79
CA ASP A 285 30.38 5.27 -6.95
C ASP A 285 29.06 6.05 -6.96
N PRO A 286 29.07 7.32 -6.55
CA PRO A 286 27.83 8.07 -6.34
C PRO A 286 27.33 8.77 -7.61
N SER A 287 27.57 8.19 -8.79
CA SER A 287 27.05 8.69 -10.07
C SER A 287 25.53 8.70 -10.14
N ALA A 288 24.98 9.71 -10.86
CA ALA A 288 23.55 9.89 -11.10
C ALA A 288 22.84 8.62 -11.64
N GLY A 289 23.52 7.85 -12.50
CA GLY A 289 22.99 6.58 -13.01
C GLY A 289 22.78 5.52 -11.92
N ARG A 290 23.72 5.39 -10.98
CA ARG A 290 23.59 4.45 -9.86
C ARG A 290 22.57 4.92 -8.84
N VAL A 291 22.47 6.23 -8.61
CA VAL A 291 21.41 6.82 -7.77
C VAL A 291 20.03 6.45 -8.31
N ARG A 292 19.77 6.69 -9.61
CA ARG A 292 18.50 6.31 -10.28
C ARG A 292 18.23 4.81 -10.17
N ALA A 293 19.24 3.97 -10.38
CA ALA A 293 19.10 2.52 -10.22
C ALA A 293 18.76 2.10 -8.78
N ALA A 294 19.32 2.77 -7.77
CA ALA A 294 19.03 2.51 -6.37
C ALA A 294 17.62 2.96 -5.99
N VAL A 295 17.17 4.13 -6.44
CA VAL A 295 15.80 4.60 -6.22
C VAL A 295 14.80 3.65 -6.87
N GLY A 296 15.03 3.25 -8.11
CA GLY A 296 14.21 2.23 -8.78
C GLY A 296 14.19 0.89 -8.04
N ALA A 297 15.31 0.47 -7.44
CA ALA A 297 15.37 -0.73 -6.59
C ALA A 297 14.59 -0.56 -5.28
N GLY A 298 14.58 0.63 -4.69
CA GLY A 298 13.78 0.96 -3.51
C GLY A 298 12.29 0.90 -3.81
N ILE A 299 11.83 1.62 -4.85
CA ILE A 299 10.42 1.66 -5.28
C ILE A 299 9.90 0.25 -5.60
N THR A 300 10.63 -0.50 -6.43
CA THR A 300 10.22 -1.86 -6.84
C THR A 300 10.56 -2.95 -5.81
N GLY A 301 11.21 -2.59 -4.72
CA GLY A 301 11.51 -3.47 -3.58
C GLY A 301 10.47 -3.37 -2.46
N LEU A 302 9.70 -2.28 -2.40
CA LEU A 302 8.70 -2.02 -1.37
C LEU A 302 7.68 -3.16 -1.17
N PRO A 303 7.17 -3.84 -2.22
CA PRO A 303 6.27 -4.99 -2.01
C PRO A 303 6.89 -6.14 -1.21
N ALA A 304 8.20 -6.37 -1.30
CA ALA A 304 8.87 -7.37 -0.46
C ALA A 304 8.87 -6.95 1.03
N LEU A 305 9.09 -5.67 1.32
CA LEU A 305 8.99 -5.11 2.68
C LEU A 305 7.56 -5.22 3.22
N GLN A 306 6.56 -4.84 2.44
CA GLN A 306 5.14 -4.96 2.81
C GLN A 306 4.74 -6.42 3.05
N GLY A 307 5.23 -7.34 2.21
CA GLY A 307 5.05 -8.77 2.38
C GLY A 307 5.66 -9.29 3.69
N ALA A 308 6.87 -8.83 4.04
CA ALA A 308 7.50 -9.15 5.32
C ALA A 308 6.67 -8.67 6.51
N LEU A 309 6.18 -7.42 6.48
CA LEU A 309 5.32 -6.85 7.53
C LEU A 309 3.99 -7.60 7.66
N THR A 310 3.40 -8.01 6.54
CA THR A 310 2.16 -8.80 6.49
C THR A 310 2.36 -10.20 7.04
N ALA A 311 3.45 -10.88 6.65
CA ALA A 311 3.81 -12.19 7.16
C ALA A 311 4.14 -12.14 8.67
N ARG A 312 4.82 -11.08 9.13
CA ARG A 312 5.12 -10.84 10.55
C ARG A 312 3.85 -10.76 11.41
N ALA A 313 2.77 -10.22 10.85
CA ALA A 313 1.47 -10.14 11.51
C ALA A 313 0.66 -11.46 11.45
N GLY A 314 1.25 -12.57 10.96
CA GLY A 314 0.63 -13.90 10.93
C GLY A 314 -0.04 -14.26 9.59
N ALA A 315 -0.08 -13.35 8.61
CA ALA A 315 -0.73 -13.57 7.32
C ALA A 315 0.28 -14.00 6.24
N GLY A 316 0.99 -15.11 6.46
CA GLY A 316 2.13 -15.54 5.63
C GLY A 316 1.84 -15.68 4.14
N LEU A 317 0.77 -16.38 3.75
CA LEU A 317 0.40 -16.57 2.34
C LEU A 317 0.09 -15.23 1.65
N LEU A 318 -0.62 -14.34 2.33
CA LEU A 318 -0.92 -13.01 1.82
C LEU A 318 0.36 -12.16 1.73
N GLY A 319 1.29 -12.31 2.68
CA GLY A 319 2.60 -11.68 2.64
C GLY A 319 3.42 -12.11 1.41
N LEU A 320 3.40 -13.40 1.06
CA LEU A 320 4.00 -13.89 -0.19
C LEU A 320 3.32 -13.29 -1.43
N ALA A 321 1.99 -13.25 -1.45
CA ALA A 321 1.23 -12.67 -2.56
C ALA A 321 1.55 -11.17 -2.77
N VAL A 322 1.64 -10.39 -1.68
CA VAL A 322 2.07 -8.99 -1.73
C VAL A 322 3.51 -8.88 -2.24
N ALA A 323 4.42 -9.69 -1.73
CA ALA A 323 5.83 -9.67 -2.15
C ALA A 323 6.02 -10.03 -3.63
N ALA A 324 5.13 -10.85 -4.20
CA ALA A 324 5.14 -11.20 -5.62
C ALA A 324 4.87 -10.00 -6.55
N ALA A 325 4.36 -8.87 -6.04
CA ALA A 325 4.24 -7.65 -6.84
C ALA A 325 5.60 -6.99 -7.14
N ALA A 326 6.67 -7.26 -6.37
CA ALA A 326 8.00 -6.70 -6.60
C ALA A 326 8.62 -7.07 -7.98
N PRO A 327 8.64 -8.35 -8.42
CA PRO A 327 9.07 -8.70 -9.77
C PRO A 327 8.14 -8.17 -10.87
N LEU A 328 6.83 -8.05 -10.62
CA LEU A 328 5.89 -7.48 -11.58
C LEU A 328 6.14 -5.98 -11.78
N GLY A 329 6.26 -5.21 -10.70
CA GLY A 329 6.61 -3.79 -10.73
C GLY A 329 7.91 -3.53 -11.48
N ARG A 330 8.93 -4.39 -11.30
CA ARG A 330 10.17 -4.34 -12.10
C ARG A 330 9.97 -4.52 -13.60
N ARG A 331 9.12 -5.48 -14.00
CA ARG A 331 8.86 -5.75 -15.41
C ARG A 331 8.12 -4.59 -16.05
N LEU A 332 7.19 -3.98 -15.32
CA LEU A 332 6.39 -2.86 -15.80
C LEU A 332 7.15 -1.53 -15.79
N ALA A 333 8.05 -1.30 -14.81
CA ALA A 333 8.92 -0.13 -14.77
C ALA A 333 9.88 -0.03 -15.96
N ARG A 334 10.11 -1.13 -16.70
CA ARG A 334 10.85 -1.11 -17.97
C ARG A 334 10.04 -0.55 -19.14
N ARG A 335 8.71 -0.46 -19.00
CA ARG A 335 7.79 0.00 -20.05
C ARG A 335 7.27 1.41 -19.80
N VAL A 336 7.04 1.76 -18.53
CA VAL A 336 6.61 3.09 -18.10
C VAL A 336 7.51 3.51 -16.96
N SER A 337 8.20 4.64 -17.11
CA SER A 337 9.08 5.15 -16.04
C SER A 337 8.24 5.38 -14.77
N PRO A 338 8.67 4.85 -13.60
CA PRO A 338 8.00 5.13 -12.33
C PRO A 338 8.26 6.57 -11.83
N THR A 339 9.25 7.25 -12.42
CA THR A 339 9.67 8.62 -12.15
C THR A 339 9.51 9.51 -13.39
#